data_AF-A0A8C2I8N0-F1
#
_entry.id   AF-A0A8C2I8N0-F1
#
_cell.length_a   1.000
_cell.length_b   1.000
_cell.length_c   1.000
_cell.angle_alpha   90.00
_cell.angle_beta   90.00
_cell.angle_gamma   90.00
#
_symmetry.space_group_name_H-M   'P 1'
#
loop_
_entity.id
_entity.type
_entity.pdbx_description
1 polymer ?
#
loop_
_entity_poly.entity_id
_entity_poly.type
_entity_poly.pdbx_seq_one_letter_code
_entity_poly.pdbx_strand_id
1 'polypeptide(L)'
;METEEVQPGVRSMGELPEEVLEYILSFLSPYQEHKTAALVCKQWYRLIKGVAYQCHHGFLRAVQEGNIQGESRTYPYPGTPITQRFSHSACYYDSNQSMYVFGGCTQSSCNAAFNDLWRLDLNSKEWIRPLASGQTQWCVCVCV
;
A
#
# COMPACT_ATOMS: atom_id res chain seq x y z
N MET A 1 54.84 1.54 -3.41
CA MET A 1 54.53 0.48 -2.42
C MET A 1 53.61 1.13 -1.42
N GLU A 2 52.33 1.22 -1.76
CA GLU A 2 51.28 1.71 -0.86
C GLU A 2 50.16 0.68 -0.96
N THR A 3 50.03 -0.05 0.15
CA THR A 3 48.99 -1.04 0.41
C THR A 3 47.75 -0.28 0.88
N GLU A 4 46.73 -0.16 0.05
CA GLU A 4 45.43 0.31 0.52
C GLU A 4 44.71 -0.82 1.27
N GLU A 5 44.48 -0.55 2.56
CA GLU A 5 43.77 -1.40 3.50
C GLU A 5 42.30 -1.59 3.07
N VAL A 6 41.87 -2.85 2.99
CA VAL A 6 40.45 -3.22 2.83
C VAL A 6 39.75 -2.97 4.16
N GLN A 7 38.87 -1.96 4.22
CA GLN A 7 38.03 -1.71 5.40
C GLN A 7 37.16 -2.94 5.72
N PRO A 8 37.27 -3.53 6.92
CA PRO A 8 36.40 -4.63 7.31
C PRO A 8 35.11 -4.05 7.91
N GLY A 9 33.96 -4.27 7.27
CA GLY A 9 32.69 -4.17 8.00
C GLY A 9 31.49 -3.53 7.32
N VAL A 10 31.53 -3.19 6.04
CA VAL A 10 30.28 -2.88 5.33
C VAL A 10 29.76 -4.16 4.68
N ARG A 11 29.00 -4.97 5.44
CA ARG A 11 28.25 -6.09 4.85
C ARG A 11 27.31 -5.50 3.82
N SER A 12 27.63 -5.72 2.55
CA SER A 12 26.82 -5.20 1.45
C SER A 12 25.49 -5.93 1.43
N MET A 13 24.43 -5.21 1.09
CA MET A 13 23.06 -5.76 1.00
C MET A 13 22.96 -6.97 0.06
N GLY A 14 23.92 -7.13 -0.87
CA GLY A 14 24.03 -8.28 -1.78
C GLY A 14 24.58 -9.57 -1.16
N GLU A 15 25.07 -9.54 0.08
CA GLU A 15 25.55 -10.74 0.80
C GLU A 15 24.44 -11.46 1.57
N LEU A 16 23.24 -10.88 1.63
CA LEU A 16 22.09 -11.49 2.28
C LEU A 16 21.53 -12.65 1.44
N PRO A 17 21.04 -13.73 2.08
CA PRO A 17 20.27 -14.77 1.40
C PRO A 17 19.08 -14.17 0.65
N GLU A 18 18.71 -14.77 -0.49
CA GLU A 18 17.65 -14.27 -1.35
C GLU A 18 16.31 -14.21 -0.62
N GLU A 19 16.05 -15.14 0.29
CA GLU A 19 14.81 -15.22 1.07
C GLU A 19 14.63 -14.00 1.99
N VAL A 20 15.71 -13.51 2.58
CA VAL A 20 15.69 -12.33 3.46
C VAL A 20 15.46 -11.06 2.64
N LEU A 21 16.11 -10.98 1.46
CA LEU A 21 15.90 -9.87 0.53
C LEU A 21 14.47 -9.86 -0.02
N GLU A 22 13.91 -11.01 -0.41
CA GLU A 22 12.52 -11.12 -0.84
C GLU A 22 11.55 -10.67 0.27
N TYR A 23 11.80 -11.09 1.51
CA TYR A 23 11.00 -10.66 2.65
C TYR A 23 11.04 -9.14 2.84
N ILE A 24 12.22 -8.52 2.83
CA ILE A 24 12.36 -7.06 2.93
C ILE A 24 11.65 -6.36 1.77
N LEU A 25 11.87 -6.84 0.55
CA LEU A 25 11.28 -6.28 -0.67
C LEU A 25 9.75 -6.42 -0.70
N SER A 26 9.18 -7.42 -0.03
CA SER A 26 7.73 -7.61 0.08
C SER A 26 7.00 -6.53 0.87
N PHE A 27 7.71 -5.75 1.69
CA PHE A 27 7.14 -4.62 2.41
C PHE A 27 7.06 -3.33 1.60
N LEU A 28 7.73 -3.28 0.44
CA LEU A 28 7.70 -2.11 -0.41
C LEU A 28 6.35 -1.99 -1.12
N SER A 29 5.90 -0.76 -1.35
CA SER A 29 4.70 -0.49 -2.13
C SER A 29 4.87 -0.97 -3.57
N PRO A 30 3.95 -1.81 -4.08
CA PRO A 30 3.98 -2.31 -5.46
C PRO A 30 3.91 -1.20 -6.52
N TYR A 31 3.34 -0.04 -6.17
CA TYR A 31 2.96 0.99 -7.12
C TYR A 31 4.11 1.93 -7.51
N GLN A 32 5.01 2.22 -6.57
CA GLN A 32 6.09 3.17 -6.77
C GLN A 32 7.45 2.64 -6.29
N GLU A 33 7.49 2.01 -5.13
CA GLU A 33 8.75 1.59 -4.50
C GLU A 33 9.35 0.37 -5.19
N HIS A 34 8.53 -0.57 -5.67
CA HIS A 34 9.01 -1.71 -6.49
C HIS A 34 9.73 -1.25 -7.77
N LYS A 35 9.22 -0.20 -8.44
CA LYS A 35 9.82 0.31 -9.68
C LYS A 35 11.20 0.90 -9.41
N THR A 36 11.32 1.68 -8.33
CA THR A 36 12.58 2.30 -7.94
C THR A 36 13.58 1.27 -7.41
N ALA A 37 13.13 0.34 -6.57
CA ALA A 37 13.98 -0.73 -6.02
C ALA A 37 14.49 -1.69 -7.10
N ALA A 38 13.72 -1.93 -8.16
CA ALA A 38 14.14 -2.76 -9.30
C ALA A 38 15.28 -2.16 -10.13
N LEU A 39 15.60 -0.87 -9.94
CA LEU A 39 16.71 -0.19 -10.63
C LEU A 39 18.04 -0.29 -9.89
N VAL A 40 18.06 -0.81 -8.64
CA VAL A 40 19.27 -0.84 -7.80
C VAL A 40 20.32 -1.81 -8.35
N CYS A 41 19.93 -3.06 -8.63
CA CYS A 41 20.81 -4.05 -9.25
C CYS A 41 20.02 -5.22 -9.89
N LYS A 42 20.71 -6.09 -10.64
CA LYS A 42 20.09 -7.25 -11.32
C LYS A 42 19.41 -8.22 -10.36
N GLN A 43 19.97 -8.41 -9.16
CA GLN A 43 19.40 -9.27 -8.12
C GLN A 43 18.06 -8.72 -7.64
N TRP A 44 18.03 -7.43 -7.28
CA TRP A 44 16.82 -6.73 -6.83
C TRP A 44 15.71 -6.77 -7.89
N TYR A 45 16.06 -6.56 -9.17
CA TYR A 45 15.12 -6.68 -10.28
C TYR A 45 14.45 -8.06 -10.35
N ARG A 46 15.23 -9.14 -10.20
CA ARG A 46 14.72 -10.52 -10.23
C ARG A 46 13.82 -10.80 -9.02
N LEU A 47 14.25 -10.43 -7.82
CA LEU A 47 13.49 -10.67 -6.58
C LEU A 47 12.17 -9.91 -6.57
N ILE A 48 12.15 -8.64 -7.01
CA ILE A 48 10.91 -7.84 -7.10
C ILE A 48 9.92 -8.43 -8.09
N LYS A 49 10.40 -8.97 -9.23
CA LYS A 49 9.53 -9.73 -10.15
C LYS A 49 8.95 -10.99 -9.50
N GLY A 50 9.75 -11.70 -8.72
CA GLY A 50 9.33 -12.88 -7.95
C GLY A 50 8.24 -12.54 -6.94
N VAL A 51 8.50 -11.53 -6.10
CA VAL A 51 7.54 -11.02 -5.10
C VAL A 51 6.23 -10.56 -5.76
N ALA A 52 6.31 -9.79 -6.85
CA ALA A 52 5.12 -9.34 -7.57
C ALA A 52 4.30 -10.51 -8.13
N TYR A 53 4.96 -11.54 -8.67
CA TYR A 53 4.31 -12.75 -9.16
C TYR A 53 3.66 -13.53 -8.01
N GLN A 54 4.35 -13.72 -6.89
CA GLN A 54 3.81 -14.43 -5.73
C GLN A 54 2.60 -13.70 -5.13
N CYS A 55 2.66 -12.38 -5.02
CA CYS A 55 1.52 -11.55 -4.59
C CYS A 55 0.31 -11.72 -5.51
N HIS A 56 0.52 -11.64 -6.84
CA HIS A 56 -0.56 -11.82 -7.81
C HIS A 56 -1.19 -13.21 -7.72
N HIS A 57 -0.35 -14.25 -7.64
CA HIS A 57 -0.81 -15.63 -7.51
C HIS A 57 -1.54 -15.88 -6.19
N GLY A 58 -1.02 -15.33 -5.08
CA GLY A 58 -1.66 -15.39 -3.76
C GLY A 58 -3.02 -14.69 -3.75
N PHE A 59 -3.13 -13.55 -4.41
CA PHE A 59 -4.41 -12.85 -4.60
C PHE A 59 -5.40 -13.68 -5.40
N LEU A 60 -5.02 -14.21 -6.58
CA LEU A 60 -5.91 -15.04 -7.39
C LEU A 60 -6.40 -16.28 -6.62
N ARG A 61 -5.52 -16.92 -5.85
CA ARG A 61 -5.89 -18.04 -4.99
C ARG A 61 -6.87 -17.62 -3.90
N ALA A 62 -6.62 -16.49 -3.22
CA ALA A 62 -7.51 -15.97 -2.19
C ALA A 62 -8.90 -15.60 -2.74
N VAL A 63 -8.98 -15.07 -3.96
CA VAL A 63 -10.24 -14.79 -4.66
C VAL A 63 -10.99 -16.10 -4.96
N GLN A 64 -10.28 -17.11 -5.46
CA GLN A 64 -10.88 -18.41 -5.80
C GLN A 64 -11.37 -19.18 -4.56
N GLU A 65 -10.66 -19.08 -3.44
CA GLU A 65 -10.99 -19.72 -2.17
C GLU A 65 -11.98 -18.89 -1.31
N GLY A 66 -12.34 -17.68 -1.75
CA GLY A 66 -13.21 -16.76 -1.01
C GLY A 66 -12.59 -16.20 0.27
N ASN A 67 -11.27 -16.30 0.44
CA ASN A 67 -10.54 -15.89 1.64
C ASN A 67 -9.93 -14.49 1.49
N ILE A 68 -10.74 -13.52 1.05
CA ILE A 68 -10.34 -12.12 0.98
C ILE A 68 -10.72 -11.48 2.31
N GLN A 69 -9.76 -11.44 3.25
CA GLN A 69 -9.94 -10.72 4.50
C GLN A 69 -9.65 -9.25 4.29
N GLY A 70 -10.71 -8.44 4.21
CA GLY A 70 -10.59 -6.99 4.22
C GLY A 70 -10.29 -6.50 5.64
N GLU A 71 -9.07 -6.07 5.91
CA GLU A 71 -8.75 -5.40 7.17
C GLU A 71 -8.86 -3.89 6.96
N SER A 72 -9.91 -3.28 7.52
CA SER A 72 -10.05 -1.83 7.56
C SER A 72 -9.21 -1.27 8.71
N ARG A 73 -8.00 -0.83 8.42
CA ARG A 73 -7.18 -0.15 9.43
C ARG A 73 -7.62 1.31 9.52
N THR A 74 -8.08 1.72 10.70
CA THR A 74 -8.33 3.12 11.02
C THR A 74 -7.08 3.69 11.68
N TYR A 75 -6.34 4.55 10.99
CA TYR A 75 -5.40 5.40 11.69
C TYR A 75 -6.18 6.55 12.32
N PRO A 76 -6.06 6.81 13.63
CA PRO A 76 -6.56 8.03 14.22
C PRO A 76 -5.77 9.19 13.61
N TYR A 77 -6.30 9.79 12.54
CA TYR A 77 -5.69 10.96 11.94
C TYR A 77 -6.06 12.16 12.82
N PRO A 78 -5.09 12.84 13.45
CA PRO A 78 -5.39 14.01 14.25
C PRO A 78 -5.75 15.16 13.31
N GLY A 79 -7.05 15.42 13.15
CA GLY A 79 -7.54 16.79 13.11
C GLY A 79 -7.65 17.52 11.77
N THR A 80 -7.61 16.87 10.60
CA THR A 80 -8.06 17.53 9.35
C THR A 80 -9.37 16.91 8.85
N PRO A 81 -10.49 17.65 8.87
CA PRO A 81 -11.73 17.19 8.27
C PRO A 81 -11.55 17.00 6.76
N ILE A 82 -12.42 16.18 6.16
CA ILE A 82 -12.44 15.96 4.72
C ILE A 82 -12.35 17.29 3.96
N THR A 83 -11.43 17.35 3.00
CA THR A 83 -11.20 18.55 2.19
C THR A 83 -12.36 18.80 1.21
N GLN A 84 -12.57 20.07 0.86
CA GLN A 84 -13.54 20.46 -0.18
C GLN A 84 -13.22 19.73 -1.50
N ARG A 85 -14.24 19.09 -2.07
CA ARG A 85 -14.10 18.24 -3.26
C ARG A 85 -15.38 18.22 -4.08
N PHE A 86 -15.25 18.08 -5.40
CA PHE A 86 -16.36 17.83 -6.33
C PHE A 86 -16.11 16.57 -7.14
N SER A 87 -17.12 16.11 -7.89
CA SER A 87 -17.07 14.87 -8.68
C SER A 87 -16.63 13.63 -7.88
N HIS A 88 -17.02 13.56 -6.61
CA HIS A 88 -16.76 12.40 -5.75
C HIS A 88 -17.89 11.36 -5.89
N SER A 89 -17.58 10.10 -5.59
CA SER A 89 -18.60 9.06 -5.43
C SER A 89 -18.97 8.94 -3.96
N ALA A 90 -20.27 8.78 -3.67
CA ALA A 90 -20.75 8.59 -2.31
C ALA A 90 -21.83 7.52 -2.23
N CYS A 91 -21.83 6.76 -1.13
CA CYS A 91 -22.88 5.80 -0.84
C CYS A 91 -23.22 5.79 0.66
N TYR A 92 -24.44 5.34 0.97
CA TYR A 92 -24.89 5.14 2.34
C TYR A 92 -24.90 3.64 2.66
N TYR A 93 -24.41 3.28 3.84
CA TYR A 93 -24.42 1.91 4.33
C TYR A 93 -25.21 1.83 5.63
N ASP A 94 -26.35 1.15 5.57
CA ASP A 94 -27.34 1.16 6.64
C ASP A 94 -26.88 0.38 7.89
N SER A 95 -26.18 -0.75 7.70
CA SER A 95 -25.83 -1.65 8.80
C SER A 95 -24.95 -1.02 9.88
N ASN A 96 -24.16 0.00 9.52
CA ASN A 96 -23.34 0.77 10.45
C ASN A 96 -23.66 2.27 10.43
N GLN A 97 -24.81 2.64 9.85
CA GLN A 97 -25.30 4.02 9.73
C GLN A 97 -24.21 4.99 9.31
N SER A 98 -23.47 4.64 8.25
CA SER A 98 -22.33 5.43 7.80
C SER A 98 -22.45 5.81 6.33
N MET A 99 -21.96 7.00 6.01
CA MET A 99 -21.80 7.45 4.64
C MET A 99 -20.35 7.30 4.22
N TYR A 100 -20.12 6.73 3.05
CA TYR A 100 -18.79 6.58 2.48
C TYR A 100 -18.62 7.55 1.32
N VAL A 101 -17.45 8.20 1.25
CA VAL A 101 -17.06 9.12 0.19
C VAL A 101 -15.71 8.68 -0.36
N PHE A 102 -15.65 8.46 -1.67
CA PHE A 102 -14.44 8.03 -2.35
C PHE A 102 -14.02 9.04 -3.43
N GLY A 103 -12.75 9.42 -3.37
CA GLY A 103 -12.08 10.24 -4.38
C GLY A 103 -12.67 11.64 -4.56
N GLY A 104 -12.75 12.09 -5.81
CA GLY A 104 -13.10 13.47 -6.20
C GLY A 104 -11.86 14.32 -6.51
N CYS A 105 -12.04 15.61 -6.76
CA CYS A 105 -10.94 16.54 -7.03
C CYS A 105 -11.20 17.92 -6.44
N THR A 106 -10.13 18.72 -6.29
CA THR A 106 -10.24 20.13 -5.88
C THR A 106 -10.21 21.06 -7.08
N GLN A 107 -10.74 22.26 -6.91
CA GLN A 107 -10.83 23.26 -7.97
C GLN A 107 -9.46 23.76 -8.44
N SER A 108 -8.45 23.67 -7.56
CA SER A 108 -7.08 24.08 -7.83
C SER A 108 -6.29 23.08 -8.69
N SER A 109 -6.79 21.84 -8.83
CA SER A 109 -6.03 20.77 -9.47
C SER A 109 -6.99 19.75 -10.09
N CYS A 110 -7.57 20.10 -11.24
CA CYS A 110 -8.37 19.18 -12.06
C CYS A 110 -7.59 17.93 -12.52
N ASN A 111 -6.26 17.99 -12.51
CA ASN A 111 -5.37 16.87 -12.85
C ASN A 111 -4.98 16.00 -11.63
N ALA A 112 -5.34 16.41 -10.41
CA ALA A 112 -5.07 15.63 -9.20
C ALA A 112 -6.40 15.11 -8.62
N ALA A 113 -6.74 13.88 -8.97
CA ALA A 113 -7.85 13.17 -8.35
C ALA A 113 -7.40 12.60 -6.99
N PHE A 114 -8.23 12.77 -5.98
CA PHE A 114 -8.07 12.07 -4.73
C PHE A 114 -8.34 10.59 -4.91
N ASN A 115 -7.57 9.78 -4.20
CA ASN A 115 -7.74 8.33 -4.16
C ASN A 115 -7.89 7.86 -2.70
N ASP A 116 -8.57 8.68 -1.89
CA ASP A 116 -8.84 8.42 -0.49
C ASP A 116 -10.29 7.98 -0.27
N LEU A 117 -10.48 7.12 0.74
CA LEU A 117 -11.79 6.73 1.25
C LEU A 117 -12.03 7.44 2.57
N TRP A 118 -13.22 8.01 2.71
CA TRP A 118 -13.71 8.65 3.94
C TRP A 118 -15.01 7.99 4.37
N ARG A 119 -15.17 7.80 5.67
CA ARG A 119 -16.39 7.31 6.30
C ARG A 119 -16.88 8.35 7.29
N LEU A 120 -18.10 8.84 7.10
CA LEU A 120 -18.82 9.63 8.10
C LEU A 120 -19.70 8.68 8.91
N ASP A 121 -19.40 8.56 10.20
CA ASP A 121 -20.30 7.89 11.13
C ASP A 121 -21.44 8.86 11.48
N LEU A 122 -22.69 8.50 11.16
CA LEU A 122 -23.83 9.40 11.38
C LEU A 122 -24.23 9.50 12.85
N ASN A 123 -23.79 8.56 13.69
CA ASN A 123 -24.06 8.58 15.13
C ASN A 123 -23.17 9.58 15.85
N SER A 124 -21.84 9.46 15.66
CA SER A 124 -20.86 10.38 16.27
C SER A 124 -20.68 11.67 15.47
N LYS A 125 -21.09 11.69 14.20
CA LYS A 125 -20.83 12.77 13.22
C LYS A 125 -19.34 13.00 13.00
N GLU A 126 -18.53 11.94 13.16
CA GLU A 126 -17.10 12.00 12.98
C GLU A 126 -16.67 11.45 11.62
N TRP A 127 -15.68 12.11 11.05
CA TRP A 127 -15.01 11.65 9.83
C TRP A 127 -13.86 10.72 10.20
N ILE A 128 -13.94 9.51 9.69
CA ILE A 128 -12.91 8.49 9.80
C ILE A 128 -12.31 8.30 8.42
N ARG A 129 -10.98 8.12 8.34
CA ARG A 129 -10.29 7.76 7.10
C ARG A 129 -9.93 6.27 7.15
N PRO A 130 -10.77 5.37 6.61
CA PRO A 130 -10.45 3.97 6.57
C PRO A 130 -9.34 3.75 5.54
N LEU A 131 -8.33 2.97 5.91
CA LEU A 131 -7.47 2.37 4.91
C LEU A 131 -8.10 1.08 4.44
N ALA A 132 -8.48 1.04 3.17
CA ALA A 132 -8.77 -0.21 2.49
C ALA A 132 -7.44 -0.89 2.16
N SER A 133 -6.99 -1.80 3.02
CA SER A 133 -5.93 -2.74 2.66
C SER A 133 -6.52 -4.14 2.63
N GLY A 134 -6.43 -4.80 1.48
CA GLY A 134 -6.63 -6.24 1.40
C GLY A 134 -5.35 -6.91 1.90
N GLN A 135 -5.46 -7.73 2.94
CA GLN A 135 -4.36 -8.59 3.34
C GLN A 135 -4.60 -9.97 2.72
N THR A 136 -3.69 -10.38 1.86
CA THR A 136 -3.50 -11.80 1.58
C THR A 136 -2.29 -12.24 2.40
N GLN A 137 -2.24 -13.51 2.79
CA GLN A 137 -1.24 -14.09 3.70
C GLN A 137 0.23 -13.83 3.32
N TRP A 138 0.48 -13.26 2.13
CA TRP A 138 1.80 -12.94 1.57
C TRP A 138 1.91 -11.54 0.96
N CYS A 139 0.86 -10.71 1.01
CA CYS A 139 0.89 -9.39 0.39
C CYS A 139 -0.07 -8.42 1.08
N VAL A 140 0.47 -7.26 1.49
CA VAL A 140 -0.34 -6.08 1.79
C VAL A 140 -0.69 -5.45 0.44
N CYS A 141 -1.75 -5.94 -0.18
CA CYS A 141 -2.34 -5.22 -1.31
C CYS A 141 -3.16 -4.08 -0.71
N VAL A 142 -2.60 -2.88 -0.68
CA VAL A 142 -3.45 -1.68 -0.57
C VAL A 142 -4.27 -1.64 -1.85
N CYS A 143 -5.49 -2.16 -1.79
CA CYS A 143 -6.45 -2.02 -2.86
C CYS A 143 -6.89 -0.56 -2.86
N VAL A 144 -6.49 0.17 -3.90
CA VAL A 144 -7.11 1.44 -4.26
C VAL A 144 -7.76 1.30 -5.62
#